data_AF-A0A973A8Q4-F1
#
_entry.id   AF-A0A973A8Q4-F1
#
_cell.length_a   1.000
_cell.length_b   1.000
_cell.length_c   1.000
_cell.angle_alpha   90.00
_cell.angle_beta   90.00
_cell.angle_gamma   90.00
#
_symmetry.space_group_name_H-M   'P 1'
#
loop_
_entity.id
_entity.type
_entity.pdbx_description
1 polymer ?
#
loop_
_entity_poly.entity_id
_entity_poly.type
_entity_poly.pdbx_seq_one_letter_code
_entity_poly.pdbx_strand_id
1 'polypeptide(L)'
;MDTRILAATNKNLKALIEIGDFREDLYYRLNVFAIESPALRDRPDDIILLAKHYLKVFERRYGKSVAGFTRDAEQALSDYEWPGNIRELINVINRGVILCKDSQLNSIHLGLFPASHGSKPIEPRHHQIVSEEAQTADRLSSWMKDQVALALADPKAMPSLGPWMEEDLILACMASNQEVLNRAAQALDMPESTLRRKVARIRKKYRDGIVQRPANWYSTMPTINGLVQLAASLRQPLLELVSQALIKELESQPIHHQDAARLLGVSLPTYRRLRAPLS
;
A
#
# COMPACT_ATOMS: atom_id res chain seq x y z
N MET A 1 30.08 -14.96 17.78
CA MET A 1 28.97 -15.49 16.97
C MET A 1 29.43 -15.51 15.54
N ASP A 2 29.23 -16.63 14.85
CA ASP A 2 29.56 -16.79 13.43
C ASP A 2 28.24 -16.75 12.66
N THR A 3 28.06 -15.74 11.80
CA THR A 3 26.77 -15.46 11.16
C THR A 3 26.96 -15.11 9.69
N ARG A 4 26.20 -15.78 8.81
CA ARG A 4 26.18 -15.48 7.38
C ARG A 4 25.08 -14.47 7.06
N ILE A 5 25.48 -13.33 6.48
CA ILE A 5 24.56 -12.23 6.14
C ILE A 5 24.19 -12.33 4.65
N LEU A 6 22.89 -12.33 4.37
CA LEU A 6 22.32 -12.24 3.02
C LEU A 6 21.50 -10.95 2.95
N ALA A 7 21.83 -10.06 2.01
CA ALA A 7 21.14 -8.80 1.80
C ALA A 7 20.67 -8.68 0.34
N ALA A 8 19.49 -8.10 0.12
CA ALA A 8 18.93 -7.87 -1.21
C ALA A 8 18.34 -6.45 -1.28
N THR A 9 18.55 -5.77 -2.40
CA THR A 9 18.07 -4.40 -2.62
C THR A 9 17.65 -4.23 -4.07
N ASN A 10 16.60 -3.45 -4.30
CA ASN A 10 16.18 -3.00 -5.64
C ASN A 10 16.67 -1.58 -5.96
N LYS A 11 17.44 -0.95 -5.06
CA LYS A 11 18.05 0.37 -5.26
C LYS A 11 19.51 0.22 -5.67
N ASN A 12 19.97 1.12 -6.54
CA ASN A 12 21.38 1.24 -6.86
C ASN A 12 22.14 1.84 -5.68
N LEU A 13 22.80 0.99 -4.88
CA LEU A 13 23.53 1.43 -3.69
C LEU A 13 24.68 2.37 -4.02
N LYS A 14 25.33 2.24 -5.19
CA LYS A 14 26.40 3.16 -5.61
C LYS A 14 25.86 4.58 -5.78
N ALA A 15 24.72 4.72 -6.45
CA ALA A 15 24.07 6.01 -6.61
C ALA A 15 23.63 6.62 -5.26
N LEU A 16 23.20 5.79 -4.30
CA LEU A 16 22.85 6.26 -2.95
C LEU A 16 24.07 6.70 -2.12
N ILE A 17 25.24 6.12 -2.34
CA ILE A 17 26.49 6.56 -1.70
C ILE A 17 26.87 7.95 -2.22
N GLU A 18 26.75 8.18 -3.54
CA GLU A 18 27.09 9.46 -4.17
C GLU A 18 26.26 10.63 -3.61
N ILE A 19 24.99 10.40 -3.28
CA ILE A 19 24.11 11.41 -2.68
C ILE A 19 24.17 11.44 -1.13
N GLY A 20 25.06 10.66 -0.51
CA GLY A 20 25.25 10.62 0.95
C GLY A 20 24.17 9.86 1.74
N ASP A 21 23.23 9.23 1.05
CA ASP A 21 22.07 8.54 1.63
C ASP A 21 22.37 7.06 1.98
N PHE A 22 23.56 6.57 1.62
CA PHE A 22 24.04 5.24 1.99
C PHE A 22 25.51 5.26 2.40
N ARG A 23 25.81 4.50 3.47
CA ARG A 23 27.16 4.38 4.02
C ARG A 23 28.07 3.55 3.13
N GLU A 24 29.13 4.19 2.66
CA GLU A 24 30.15 3.57 1.80
C GLU A 24 30.83 2.37 2.47
N ASP A 25 31.17 2.49 3.76
CA ASP A 25 31.83 1.42 4.53
C ASP A 25 30.94 0.17 4.70
N LEU A 26 29.62 0.35 4.73
CA LEU A 26 28.65 -0.74 4.78
C LEU A 26 28.49 -1.39 3.40
N TYR A 27 28.52 -0.60 2.32
CA TYR A 27 28.43 -1.12 0.96
C TYR A 27 29.54 -2.12 0.65
N TYR A 28 30.80 -1.78 0.96
CA TYR A 28 31.93 -2.67 0.72
C TYR A 28 31.94 -3.93 1.60
N ARG A 29 31.27 -3.89 2.76
CA ARG A 29 31.09 -5.08 3.63
C ARG A 29 29.97 -6.00 3.17
N LEU A 30 28.92 -5.46 2.55
CA LEU A 30 27.79 -6.24 2.04
C LEU A 30 28.05 -6.77 0.62
N ASN A 31 28.72 -5.99 -0.22
CA ASN A 31 28.90 -6.28 -1.64
C ASN A 31 30.14 -7.15 -1.94
N VAL A 32 30.34 -8.21 -1.16
CA VAL A 32 31.47 -9.15 -1.35
C VAL A 32 31.21 -10.11 -2.51
N PHE A 33 29.96 -10.56 -2.66
CA PHE A 33 29.51 -11.41 -3.77
C PHE A 33 28.10 -10.99 -4.20
N ALA A 34 28.01 -10.25 -5.30
CA ALA A 34 26.74 -9.76 -5.83
C ALA A 34 26.10 -10.78 -6.76
N ILE A 35 24.82 -11.05 -6.54
CA ILE A 35 23.98 -11.83 -7.48
C ILE A 35 22.93 -10.87 -8.01
N GLU A 36 22.98 -10.58 -9.30
CA GLU A 36 21.94 -9.81 -9.97
C GLU A 36 20.73 -10.71 -10.24
N SER A 37 19.55 -10.28 -9.81
CA SER A 37 18.31 -10.95 -10.17
C SER A 37 17.85 -10.38 -11.52
N PRO A 38 17.93 -11.15 -12.63
CA PRO A 38 17.52 -10.64 -13.93
C PRO A 38 16.01 -10.38 -13.97
N ALA A 39 15.58 -9.52 -14.89
CA ALA A 39 14.17 -9.24 -15.07
C ALA A 39 13.48 -10.44 -15.73
N LEU A 40 12.18 -10.60 -15.49
CA LEU A 40 11.39 -11.68 -16.10
C LEU A 40 11.38 -11.60 -17.64
N ARG A 41 11.48 -10.38 -18.20
CA ARG A 41 11.61 -10.14 -19.64
C ARG A 41 12.87 -10.73 -20.27
N ASP A 42 13.93 -10.91 -19.49
CA ASP A 42 15.22 -11.44 -19.96
C ASP A 42 15.24 -12.97 -19.97
N ARG A 43 14.14 -13.61 -19.57
CA ARG A 43 13.96 -15.07 -19.42
C ARG A 43 12.57 -15.52 -19.89
N PRO A 44 12.22 -15.32 -21.16
CA PRO A 44 10.87 -15.58 -21.66
C PRO A 44 10.41 -17.03 -21.46
N ASP A 45 11.34 -17.99 -21.54
CA ASP A 45 11.07 -19.42 -21.32
C ASP A 45 10.55 -19.72 -19.90
N ASP A 46 10.94 -18.91 -18.91
CA ASP A 46 10.50 -19.06 -17.51
C ASP A 46 9.07 -18.53 -17.29
N ILE A 47 8.59 -17.61 -18.14
CA ILE A 47 7.30 -16.91 -17.93
C ILE A 47 6.14 -17.91 -17.90
N ILE A 48 6.05 -18.76 -18.93
CA ILE A 48 4.98 -19.74 -19.05
C ILE A 48 5.09 -20.83 -17.97
N LEU A 49 6.30 -21.23 -17.62
CA LEU A 49 6.53 -22.21 -16.55
C LEU A 49 6.07 -21.68 -15.19
N LEU A 50 6.45 -20.44 -14.86
CA LEU A 50 6.03 -19.76 -13.64
C LEU A 50 4.52 -19.50 -13.63
N ALA A 51 3.93 -19.09 -14.76
CA ALA A 51 2.49 -18.89 -14.89
C ALA A 51 1.72 -20.19 -14.59
N LYS A 52 2.16 -21.33 -15.15
CA LYS A 52 1.58 -22.65 -14.90
C LYS A 52 1.76 -23.10 -13.45
N HIS A 53 2.89 -22.78 -12.82
CA HIS A 53 3.11 -23.04 -11.41
C HIS A 53 2.10 -22.28 -10.53
N TYR A 54 2.00 -20.96 -10.70
CA TYR A 54 1.10 -20.14 -9.89
C TYR A 54 -0.37 -20.40 -10.18
N LEU A 55 -0.72 -20.79 -11.41
CA LEU A 55 -2.06 -21.27 -11.75
C LEU A 55 -2.48 -22.42 -10.83
N LYS A 56 -1.65 -23.47 -10.71
CA LYS A 56 -1.91 -24.61 -9.83
C LYS A 56 -1.98 -24.22 -8.35
N VAL A 57 -1.17 -23.25 -7.92
CA VAL A 57 -1.20 -22.74 -6.54
C VAL A 57 -2.55 -22.08 -6.25
N PHE A 58 -3.05 -21.25 -7.16
CA PHE A 58 -4.31 -20.52 -6.97
C PHE A 58 -5.54 -21.39 -7.22
N GLU A 59 -5.48 -22.32 -8.17
CA GLU A 59 -6.49 -23.36 -8.39
C GLU A 59 -6.79 -24.09 -7.07
N ARG A 60 -5.76 -24.63 -6.41
CA ARG A 60 -5.88 -25.30 -5.11
C ARG A 60 -6.37 -24.37 -4.00
N ARG A 61 -5.89 -23.13 -3.97
CA ARG A 61 -6.27 -22.14 -2.96
C ARG A 61 -7.76 -21.79 -3.01
N TYR A 62 -8.32 -21.67 -4.21
CA TYR A 62 -9.71 -21.25 -4.42
C TYR A 62 -10.67 -22.42 -4.66
N GLY A 63 -10.19 -23.66 -4.67
CA GLY A 63 -11.01 -24.84 -4.94
C GLY A 63 -11.65 -24.82 -6.34
N LYS A 64 -11.01 -24.14 -7.29
CA LYS A 64 -11.44 -24.12 -8.70
C LYS A 64 -10.72 -25.22 -9.48
N SER A 65 -11.23 -25.59 -10.65
CA SER A 65 -10.55 -26.47 -11.60
C SER A 65 -10.30 -25.70 -12.89
N VAL A 66 -9.07 -25.21 -13.07
CA VAL A 66 -8.68 -24.42 -14.24
C VAL A 66 -7.65 -25.21 -15.03
N ALA A 67 -8.06 -25.75 -16.17
CA ALA A 67 -7.33 -26.70 -17.01
C ALA A 67 -6.06 -26.12 -17.65
N GLY A 68 -5.88 -24.80 -17.67
CA GLY A 68 -4.68 -24.18 -18.24
C GLY A 68 -4.92 -22.79 -18.82
N PHE A 69 -4.06 -22.43 -19.76
CA PHE A 69 -4.14 -21.21 -20.55
C PHE A 69 -4.57 -21.55 -21.98
N THR A 70 -5.35 -20.66 -22.59
CA THR A 70 -5.58 -20.68 -24.03
C THR A 70 -4.33 -20.19 -24.77
N ARG A 71 -4.22 -20.47 -26.07
CA ARG A 71 -3.05 -20.05 -26.87
C ARG A 71 -2.87 -18.52 -26.90
N ASP A 72 -3.95 -17.76 -26.96
CA ASP A 72 -3.90 -16.30 -26.90
C ASP A 72 -3.41 -15.79 -25.54
N ALA A 73 -3.73 -16.47 -24.44
CA ALA A 73 -3.20 -16.15 -23.12
C ALA A 73 -1.71 -16.44 -23.02
N GLU A 74 -1.23 -17.60 -23.52
CA GLU A 74 0.20 -17.93 -23.53
C GLU A 74 1.00 -16.93 -24.37
N GLN A 75 0.47 -16.54 -25.53
CA GLN A 75 1.10 -15.51 -26.36
C GLN A 75 1.14 -14.15 -25.64
N ALA A 76 0.01 -13.71 -25.07
CA ALA A 76 -0.06 -12.44 -24.34
C ALA A 76 0.84 -12.41 -23.10
N LEU A 77 1.02 -13.53 -22.41
CA LEU A 77 1.96 -13.66 -21.29
C LEU A 77 3.41 -13.50 -21.75
N SER A 78 3.74 -14.04 -22.93
CA SER A 78 5.10 -14.03 -23.48
C SER A 78 5.48 -12.66 -24.04
N ASP A 79 4.52 -11.97 -24.65
CA ASP A 79 4.73 -10.66 -25.30
C ASP A 79 4.75 -9.48 -24.31
N TYR A 80 4.32 -9.70 -23.07
CA TYR A 80 4.27 -8.65 -22.06
C TYR A 80 5.64 -8.39 -21.42
N GLU A 81 6.00 -7.12 -21.20
CA GLU A 81 7.34 -6.75 -20.69
C GLU A 81 7.57 -6.97 -19.19
N TRP A 82 6.51 -7.30 -18.44
CA TRP A 82 6.56 -7.54 -16.99
C TRP A 82 7.34 -6.49 -16.19
N PRO A 83 6.96 -5.19 -16.23
CA PRO A 83 7.63 -4.14 -15.46
C PRO A 83 7.63 -4.37 -13.94
N GLY A 84 6.66 -5.11 -13.40
CA GLY A 84 6.63 -5.54 -12.00
C GLY A 84 7.25 -6.92 -11.75
N ASN A 85 7.91 -7.51 -12.77
CA ASN A 85 8.62 -8.79 -12.73
C ASN A 85 7.67 -9.92 -12.19
N ILE A 86 8.20 -10.93 -11.50
CA ILE A 86 7.44 -12.07 -10.98
C ILE A 86 6.25 -11.63 -10.09
N ARG A 87 6.35 -10.50 -9.38
CA ARG A 87 5.24 -10.01 -8.54
C ARG A 87 4.00 -9.67 -9.36
N GLU A 88 4.20 -9.03 -10.51
CA GLU A 88 3.12 -8.71 -11.43
C GLU A 88 2.54 -9.96 -12.06
N LEU A 89 3.39 -10.90 -12.50
CA LEU A 89 2.95 -12.20 -13.01
C LEU A 89 2.04 -12.91 -12.00
N ILE A 90 2.46 -13.04 -10.74
CA ILE A 90 1.65 -13.66 -9.68
C ILE A 90 0.28 -12.99 -9.56
N ASN A 91 0.23 -11.66 -9.58
CA ASN A 91 -1.01 -10.90 -9.44
C ASN A 91 -1.94 -11.11 -10.64
N VAL A 92 -1.40 -11.09 -11.85
CA VAL A 92 -2.13 -11.31 -13.10
C VAL A 92 -2.75 -12.71 -13.11
N ILE A 93 -1.97 -13.75 -12.77
CA ILE A 93 -2.48 -15.13 -12.71
C ILE A 93 -3.53 -15.29 -11.60
N ASN A 94 -3.30 -14.72 -10.41
CA ASN A 94 -4.24 -14.76 -9.30
C ASN A 94 -5.60 -14.15 -9.69
N ARG A 95 -5.57 -12.93 -10.25
CA ARG A 95 -6.77 -12.23 -10.73
C ARG A 95 -7.48 -13.05 -11.81
N GLY A 96 -6.71 -13.60 -12.76
CA GLY A 96 -7.24 -14.48 -13.79
C GLY A 96 -8.03 -15.65 -13.20
N VAL A 97 -7.47 -16.38 -12.24
CA VAL A 97 -8.14 -17.52 -11.59
C VAL A 97 -9.41 -17.10 -10.86
N ILE A 98 -9.43 -15.93 -10.21
CA ILE A 98 -10.63 -15.40 -9.54
C ILE A 98 -11.74 -15.10 -10.56
N LEU A 99 -11.40 -14.47 -11.69
CA LEU A 99 -12.34 -14.05 -12.72
C LEU A 99 -12.80 -15.19 -13.63
N CYS A 100 -11.99 -16.23 -13.78
CA CYS A 100 -12.27 -17.36 -14.64
C CYS A 100 -13.50 -18.13 -14.12
N LYS A 101 -14.55 -18.15 -14.94
CA LYS A 101 -15.72 -19.02 -14.79
C LYS A 101 -15.62 -20.25 -15.71
N ASP A 102 -14.83 -20.13 -16.77
CA ASP A 102 -14.58 -21.17 -17.77
C ASP A 102 -13.46 -22.11 -17.32
N SER A 103 -13.24 -23.20 -18.06
CA SER A 103 -12.19 -24.17 -17.72
C SER A 103 -10.77 -23.69 -18.07
N GLN A 104 -10.56 -22.64 -18.87
CA GLN A 104 -9.23 -22.15 -19.25
C GLN A 104 -9.11 -20.63 -19.12
N LEU A 105 -7.93 -20.14 -18.76
CA LEU A 105 -7.60 -18.71 -18.73
C LEU A 105 -7.32 -18.19 -20.13
N ASN A 106 -7.93 -17.06 -20.47
CA ASN A 106 -7.73 -16.36 -21.73
C ASN A 106 -7.10 -14.99 -21.50
N SER A 107 -6.68 -14.33 -22.57
CA SER A 107 -6.07 -12.98 -22.54
C SER A 107 -6.91 -11.95 -21.77
N ILE A 108 -8.25 -12.02 -21.88
CA ILE A 108 -9.20 -11.14 -21.18
C ILE A 108 -9.19 -11.38 -19.67
N HIS A 109 -9.19 -12.65 -19.23
CA HIS A 109 -9.07 -13.00 -17.81
C HIS A 109 -7.77 -12.46 -17.20
N LEU A 110 -6.69 -12.46 -17.99
CA LEU A 110 -5.37 -11.95 -17.59
C LEU A 110 -5.27 -10.42 -17.71
N GLY A 111 -6.17 -9.77 -18.46
CA GLY A 111 -6.09 -8.34 -18.76
C GLY A 111 -4.89 -7.97 -19.64
N LEU A 112 -4.39 -8.92 -20.44
CA LEU A 112 -3.26 -8.74 -21.34
C LEU A 112 -3.79 -8.73 -22.77
N PHE A 113 -3.73 -7.58 -23.46
CA PHE A 113 -4.23 -7.44 -24.83
C PHE A 113 -3.06 -7.36 -25.82
N PRO A 114 -3.11 -8.09 -26.95
CA PRO A 114 -2.08 -7.99 -27.98
C PRO A 114 -2.08 -6.58 -28.59
N ALA A 115 -0.88 -6.05 -28.81
CA ALA A 115 -0.58 -4.65 -28.96
C ALA A 115 -1.48 -3.88 -29.95
N SER A 116 -2.23 -2.91 -29.43
CA SER A 116 -2.59 -1.69 -30.17
C SER A 116 -1.83 -0.52 -29.55
N HIS A 117 -0.85 -0.04 -30.33
CA HIS A 117 -0.05 1.19 -30.22
C HIS A 117 -0.09 2.01 -28.92
N GLY A 118 1.10 2.19 -28.32
CA GLY A 118 1.44 3.48 -27.71
C GLY A 118 1.76 3.52 -26.23
N SER A 119 2.15 2.42 -25.57
CA SER A 119 2.95 2.56 -24.35
C SER A 119 4.36 2.94 -24.79
N LYS A 120 4.72 4.23 -24.70
CA LYS A 120 6.11 4.70 -24.81
C LYS A 120 7.02 3.80 -23.96
N PRO A 121 8.33 3.70 -24.30
CA PRO A 121 9.30 3.07 -23.42
C PRO A 121 9.04 3.56 -22.01
N ILE A 122 8.92 2.65 -21.04
CA ILE A 122 8.88 3.03 -19.63
C ILE A 122 10.28 3.58 -19.32
N GLU A 123 10.47 4.86 -19.62
CA GLU A 123 11.55 5.65 -19.07
C GLU A 123 11.53 5.48 -17.55
N PRO A 124 12.70 5.46 -16.89
CA PRO A 124 12.79 5.21 -15.46
C PRO A 124 11.76 6.06 -14.70
N ARG A 125 10.88 5.36 -13.96
CA ARG A 125 9.65 5.83 -13.28
C ARG A 125 9.83 6.98 -12.28
N HIS A 126 10.90 7.76 -12.31
CA HIS A 126 11.09 8.90 -11.40
C HIS A 126 10.22 10.12 -11.74
N HIS A 127 9.75 10.30 -12.98
CA HIS A 127 9.07 11.56 -13.36
C HIS A 127 7.52 11.55 -13.24
N GLN A 128 6.86 10.38 -13.28
CA GLN A 128 5.39 10.28 -13.12
C GLN A 128 4.95 10.15 -11.65
N ILE A 129 5.78 9.54 -10.81
CA ILE A 129 5.52 9.39 -9.37
C ILE A 129 5.36 10.77 -8.71
N VAL A 130 6.17 11.75 -9.09
CA VAL A 130 6.12 13.11 -8.51
C VAL A 130 4.77 13.81 -8.78
N SER A 131 4.16 13.61 -9.95
CA SER A 131 2.87 14.23 -10.28
C SER A 131 1.67 13.58 -9.60
N GLU A 132 1.67 12.26 -9.44
CA GLU A 132 0.60 11.56 -8.71
C GLU A 132 0.74 11.73 -7.19
N GLU A 133 1.95 11.73 -6.66
CA GLU A 133 2.22 11.99 -5.24
C GLU A 133 1.86 13.43 -4.86
N ALA A 134 2.21 14.42 -5.69
CA ALA A 134 1.80 15.81 -5.49
C ALA A 134 0.27 15.95 -5.51
N GLN A 135 -0.41 15.38 -6.52
CA GLN A 135 -1.87 15.40 -6.59
C GLN A 135 -2.53 14.65 -5.42
N THR A 136 -1.93 13.56 -4.93
CA THR A 136 -2.47 12.78 -3.81
C THR A 136 -2.20 13.45 -2.47
N ALA A 137 -1.07 14.14 -2.30
CA ALA A 137 -0.79 15.01 -1.17
C ALA A 137 -1.74 16.22 -1.13
N ASP A 138 -2.03 16.83 -2.27
CA ASP A 138 -3.04 17.89 -2.39
C ASP A 138 -4.44 17.37 -2.02
N ARG A 139 -4.82 16.18 -2.51
CA ARG A 139 -6.07 15.50 -2.12
C ARG A 139 -6.15 15.19 -0.63
N LEU A 140 -5.05 14.74 -0.01
CA LEU A 140 -4.98 14.53 1.43
C LEU A 140 -5.24 15.85 2.18
N SER A 141 -4.57 16.92 1.78
CA SER A 141 -4.74 18.23 2.43
C SER A 141 -6.17 18.76 2.29
N SER A 142 -6.78 18.65 1.11
CA SER A 142 -8.18 19.02 0.87
C SER A 142 -9.13 18.16 1.70
N TRP A 143 -8.90 16.85 1.74
CA TRP A 143 -9.72 15.94 2.53
C TRP A 143 -9.64 16.23 4.03
N MET A 144 -8.44 16.53 4.55
CA MET A 144 -8.26 16.91 5.96
C MET A 144 -9.02 18.19 6.30
N LYS A 145 -8.93 19.21 5.44
CA LYS A 145 -9.70 20.46 5.58
C LYS A 145 -11.19 20.18 5.68
N ASP A 146 -11.73 19.35 4.79
CA ASP A 146 -13.14 19.00 4.79
C ASP A 146 -13.55 18.27 6.08
N GLN A 147 -12.74 17.32 6.55
CA GLN A 147 -13.03 16.58 7.78
C GLN A 147 -12.98 17.47 9.03
N VAL A 148 -12.00 18.38 9.11
CA VAL A 148 -11.86 19.32 10.23
C VAL A 148 -12.99 20.35 10.21
N ALA A 149 -13.32 20.91 9.03
CA ALA A 149 -14.42 21.86 8.89
C ALA A 149 -15.77 21.26 9.34
N LEU A 150 -16.06 20.02 8.94
CA LEU A 150 -17.25 19.30 9.37
C LEU A 150 -17.27 19.06 10.89
N ALA A 151 -16.12 18.70 11.47
CA ALA A 151 -16.01 18.45 12.89
C ALA A 151 -16.17 19.73 13.73
N LEU A 152 -15.77 20.88 13.20
CA LEU A 152 -15.95 22.19 13.83
C LEU A 152 -17.38 22.73 13.69
N ALA A 153 -18.07 22.39 12.58
CA ALA A 153 -19.45 22.82 12.34
C ALA A 153 -20.44 22.16 13.32
N ASP A 154 -20.26 20.87 13.64
CA ASP A 154 -21.05 20.18 14.68
C ASP A 154 -20.19 19.25 15.55
N PRO A 155 -19.60 19.79 16.64
CA PRO A 155 -18.77 19.02 17.56
C PRO A 155 -19.50 17.93 18.36
N LYS A 156 -20.84 17.90 18.34
CA LYS A 156 -21.66 16.89 19.03
C LYS A 156 -22.09 15.76 18.11
N ALA A 157 -22.32 16.05 16.82
CA ALA A 157 -22.67 15.02 15.84
C ALA A 157 -21.46 14.25 15.31
N MET A 158 -20.25 14.83 15.38
CA MET A 158 -19.04 14.20 14.84
C MET A 158 -18.30 13.37 15.90
N PRO A 159 -17.97 12.09 15.66
CA PRO A 159 -17.01 11.37 16.49
C PRO A 159 -15.62 11.99 16.34
N SER A 160 -14.77 11.86 17.36
CA SER A 160 -13.37 12.30 17.30
C SER A 160 -12.67 11.73 16.06
N LEU A 161 -12.06 12.59 15.26
CA LEU A 161 -11.44 12.29 13.97
C LEU A 161 -10.40 11.17 14.07
N GLY A 162 -9.46 11.29 15.00
CA GLY A 162 -8.35 10.34 15.12
C GLY A 162 -8.79 8.87 15.25
N PRO A 163 -9.60 8.51 16.26
CA PRO A 163 -10.01 7.11 16.47
C PRO A 163 -10.71 6.46 15.28
N TRP A 164 -11.69 7.10 14.64
CA TRP A 164 -12.39 6.46 13.53
C TRP A 164 -11.52 6.37 12.27
N MET A 165 -10.70 7.39 12.01
CA MET A 165 -9.75 7.39 10.90
C MET A 165 -8.70 6.29 11.08
N GLU A 166 -8.14 6.13 12.28
CA GLU A 166 -7.20 5.05 12.59
C GLU A 166 -7.80 3.68 12.32
N GLU A 167 -9.04 3.45 12.78
CA GLU A 167 -9.73 2.17 12.57
C GLU A 167 -9.91 1.86 11.08
N ASP A 168 -10.35 2.84 10.29
CA ASP A 168 -10.59 2.66 8.85
C ASP A 168 -9.30 2.51 8.06
N LEU A 169 -8.24 3.26 8.41
CA LEU A 169 -6.91 3.12 7.81
C LEU A 169 -6.31 1.74 8.09
N ILE A 170 -6.50 1.21 9.31
CA ILE A 170 -6.08 -0.15 9.66
C ILE A 170 -6.82 -1.18 8.80
N LEU A 171 -8.15 -1.06 8.66
CA LEU A 171 -8.95 -1.97 7.84
C LEU A 171 -8.58 -1.87 6.36
N ALA A 172 -8.39 -0.67 5.82
CA ALA A 172 -7.97 -0.45 4.44
C ALA A 172 -6.57 -1.03 4.17
N CYS A 173 -5.65 -0.87 5.11
CA CYS A 173 -4.31 -1.46 5.02
C CYS A 173 -4.36 -2.99 5.04
N MET A 174 -5.19 -3.59 5.91
CA MET A 174 -5.43 -5.04 5.93
C MET A 174 -5.98 -5.54 4.59
N ALA A 175 -6.97 -4.84 4.04
CA ALA A 175 -7.58 -5.20 2.75
C ALA A 175 -6.57 -5.10 1.60
N SER A 176 -5.78 -4.02 1.53
CA SER A 176 -4.73 -3.84 0.52
C SER A 176 -3.64 -4.92 0.61
N ASN A 177 -3.40 -5.46 1.81
CA ASN A 177 -2.46 -6.55 2.07
C ASN A 177 -3.10 -7.95 2.05
N GLN A 178 -4.29 -8.11 1.47
CA GLN A 178 -4.98 -9.41 1.35
C GLN A 178 -5.16 -10.13 2.70
N GLU A 179 -5.41 -9.38 3.77
CA GLU A 179 -5.59 -9.91 5.12
C GLU A 179 -4.34 -10.58 5.73
N VAL A 180 -3.17 -10.36 5.13
CA VAL A 180 -1.89 -10.87 5.66
C VAL A 180 -1.37 -9.93 6.75
N LEU A 181 -1.60 -10.31 8.01
CA LEU A 181 -1.25 -9.52 9.20
C LEU A 181 0.19 -9.01 9.22
N ASN A 182 1.18 -9.87 8.93
CA ASN A 182 2.59 -9.49 9.01
C ASN A 182 2.94 -8.36 8.02
N ARG A 183 2.44 -8.43 6.78
CA ARG A 183 2.67 -7.38 5.77
C ARG A 183 1.98 -6.06 6.15
N ALA A 184 0.75 -6.13 6.62
CA ALA A 184 0.02 -4.95 7.08
C ALA A 184 0.67 -4.32 8.32
N ALA A 185 1.20 -5.14 9.24
CA ALA A 185 1.91 -4.68 10.43
C ALA A 185 3.19 -3.92 10.06
N GLN A 186 3.93 -4.42 9.08
CA GLN A 186 5.10 -3.73 8.54
C GLN A 186 4.72 -2.40 7.86
N ALA A 187 3.63 -2.36 7.10
CA ALA A 187 3.17 -1.13 6.43
C ALA A 187 2.64 -0.05 7.39
N LEU A 188 2.10 -0.46 8.54
CA LEU A 188 1.62 0.43 9.61
C LEU A 188 2.68 0.77 10.65
N ASP A 189 3.90 0.24 10.50
CA ASP A 189 5.01 0.36 11.44
C ASP A 189 4.63 0.00 12.89
N MET A 190 4.00 -1.17 13.08
CA MET A 190 3.68 -1.67 14.42
C MET A 190 3.87 -3.18 14.54
N PRO A 191 4.07 -3.72 15.76
CA PRO A 191 4.18 -5.17 15.96
C PRO A 191 2.93 -5.92 15.49
N GLU A 192 3.12 -7.09 14.85
CA GLU A 192 2.01 -7.94 14.37
C GLU A 192 1.03 -8.31 15.50
N SER A 193 1.54 -8.57 16.72
CA SER A 193 0.74 -8.85 17.90
C SER A 193 -0.17 -7.68 18.30
N THR A 194 0.32 -6.45 18.16
CA THR A 194 -0.44 -5.21 18.39
C THR A 194 -1.51 -5.05 17.31
N LEU A 195 -1.14 -5.23 16.04
CA LEU A 195 -2.09 -5.12 14.93
C LEU A 195 -3.22 -6.15 15.06
N ARG A 196 -2.87 -7.41 15.32
CA ARG A 196 -3.84 -8.50 15.54
C ARG A 196 -4.86 -8.14 16.62
N ARG A 197 -4.39 -7.61 17.76
CA ARG A 197 -5.26 -7.16 18.86
C ARG A 197 -6.17 -6.02 18.42
N LYS A 198 -5.63 -5.02 17.72
CA LYS A 198 -6.41 -3.88 17.21
C LYS A 198 -7.46 -4.34 16.20
N VAL A 199 -7.09 -5.12 15.19
CA VAL A 199 -8.02 -5.63 14.14
C VAL A 199 -9.15 -6.46 14.76
N ALA A 200 -8.84 -7.36 15.70
CA ALA A 200 -9.86 -8.16 16.38
C ALA A 200 -10.87 -7.28 17.15
N ARG A 201 -10.38 -6.25 17.85
CA ARG A 201 -11.21 -5.28 18.55
C ARG A 201 -12.09 -4.48 17.58
N ILE A 202 -11.52 -4.00 16.47
CA ILE A 202 -12.25 -3.24 15.45
C ILE A 202 -13.36 -4.10 14.84
N ARG A 203 -13.03 -5.31 14.36
CA ARG A 203 -14.02 -6.24 13.79
C ARG A 203 -15.14 -6.59 14.74
N LYS A 204 -14.83 -6.73 16.04
CA LYS A 204 -15.85 -6.94 17.07
C LYS A 204 -16.81 -5.73 17.14
N LYS A 205 -16.30 -4.50 17.19
CA LYS A 205 -17.16 -3.29 17.18
C LYS A 205 -18.08 -3.25 15.95
N TYR A 206 -17.56 -3.58 14.77
CA TYR A 206 -18.35 -3.66 13.53
C TYR A 206 -19.45 -4.71 13.61
N ARG A 207 -19.13 -5.89 14.16
CA ARG A 207 -20.11 -6.96 14.38
C ARG A 207 -21.21 -6.55 15.37
N ASP A 208 -20.82 -5.84 16.42
CA ASP A 208 -21.72 -5.40 17.50
C ASP A 208 -22.50 -4.12 17.12
N GLY A 209 -22.21 -3.50 15.96
CA GLY A 209 -22.90 -2.30 15.47
C GLY A 209 -22.57 -1.00 16.21
N ILE A 210 -21.50 -0.97 17.01
CA ILE A 210 -21.14 0.17 17.90
C ILE A 210 -20.18 1.14 17.20
N VAL A 211 -20.14 1.14 15.87
CA VAL A 211 -19.19 1.93 15.09
C VAL A 211 -19.76 3.31 14.85
N GLN A 212 -19.09 4.35 15.36
CA GLN A 212 -19.44 5.74 15.08
C GLN A 212 -18.60 6.25 13.92
N ARG A 213 -19.26 6.78 12.89
CA ARG A 213 -18.66 7.38 11.70
C ARG A 213 -19.40 8.66 11.32
N PRO A 214 -18.73 9.59 10.65
CA PRO A 214 -19.36 10.83 10.23
C PRO A 214 -20.37 10.63 9.11
N ALA A 215 -21.29 11.58 8.92
CA ALA A 215 -22.36 11.46 7.91
C ALA A 215 -21.83 11.29 6.48
N ASN A 216 -20.67 11.88 6.17
CA ASN A 216 -19.98 11.77 4.88
C ASN A 216 -19.03 10.56 4.78
N TRP A 217 -19.07 9.61 5.71
CA TRP A 217 -18.09 8.51 5.78
C TRP A 217 -17.93 7.72 4.48
N TYR A 218 -19.03 7.42 3.77
CA TYR A 218 -18.96 6.68 2.51
C TYR A 218 -18.13 7.40 1.43
N SER A 219 -18.13 8.73 1.41
CA SER A 219 -17.34 9.50 0.43
C SER A 219 -15.86 9.58 0.78
N THR A 220 -15.45 9.20 2.01
CA THR A 220 -14.04 9.20 2.42
C THR A 220 -13.31 7.91 2.07
N MET A 221 -14.04 6.81 1.83
CA MET A 221 -13.45 5.48 1.52
C MET A 221 -12.48 5.47 0.32
N PRO A 222 -12.79 6.12 -0.83
CA PRO A 222 -11.84 6.17 -1.95
C PRO A 222 -10.52 6.87 -1.57
N THR A 223 -10.61 7.95 -0.79
CA THR A 223 -9.44 8.69 -0.30
C THR A 223 -8.62 7.83 0.66
N ILE A 224 -9.26 7.18 1.64
CA ILE A 224 -8.59 6.28 2.59
C ILE A 224 -7.83 5.17 1.86
N ASN A 225 -8.42 4.56 0.84
CA ASN A 225 -7.75 3.53 0.03
C ASN A 225 -6.55 4.11 -0.76
N GLY A 226 -6.69 5.32 -1.31
CA GLY A 226 -5.60 6.02 -2.00
C GLY A 226 -4.42 6.33 -1.07
N LEU A 227 -4.68 6.66 0.20
CA LEU A 227 -3.64 6.97 1.19
C LEU A 227 -2.77 5.76 1.53
N VAL A 228 -3.33 4.55 1.50
CA VAL A 228 -2.54 3.31 1.70
C VAL A 228 -1.45 3.19 0.62
N GLN A 229 -1.79 3.52 -0.63
CA GLN A 229 -0.83 3.49 -1.74
C GLN A 229 0.20 4.63 -1.64
N LEU A 230 -0.25 5.84 -1.27
CA LEU A 230 0.64 6.99 -1.07
C LEU A 230 1.65 6.75 0.05
N ALA A 231 1.22 6.23 1.20
CA ALA A 231 2.12 5.94 2.31
C ALA A 231 3.19 4.90 1.92
N ALA A 232 2.79 3.89 1.13
CA ALA A 232 3.72 2.90 0.60
C ALA A 232 4.73 3.51 -0.39
N SER A 233 4.33 4.49 -1.21
CA SER A 233 5.23 5.16 -2.16
C SER A 233 6.23 6.08 -1.45
N LEU A 234 5.74 6.88 -0.50
CA LEU A 234 6.55 7.78 0.34
C LEU A 234 7.42 7.05 1.38
N ARG A 235 7.22 5.74 1.56
CA ARG A 235 7.88 4.92 2.59
C ARG A 235 7.70 5.47 4.01
N GLN A 236 6.56 6.11 4.25
CA GLN A 236 6.19 6.63 5.56
C GLN A 236 5.12 5.73 6.18
N PRO A 237 5.13 5.53 7.51
CA PRO A 237 4.04 4.81 8.17
C PRO A 237 2.69 5.52 7.94
N LEU A 238 1.70 4.77 7.44
CA LEU A 238 0.40 5.33 7.03
C LEU A 238 -0.29 6.13 8.15
N LEU A 239 -0.29 5.59 9.37
CA LEU A 239 -0.93 6.25 10.51
C LEU A 239 -0.19 7.52 10.93
N GLU A 240 1.13 7.53 10.80
CA GLU A 240 1.93 8.70 11.11
C GLU A 240 1.68 9.82 10.10
N LEU A 241 1.70 9.49 8.80
CA LEU A 241 1.41 10.44 7.72
C LEU A 241 0.05 11.13 7.91
N VAL A 242 -1.00 10.34 8.17
CA VAL A 242 -2.35 10.86 8.39
C VAL A 242 -2.42 11.66 9.71
N SER A 243 -1.81 11.16 10.78
CA SER A 243 -1.78 11.90 12.05
C SER A 243 -1.08 13.25 11.92
N GLN A 244 0.05 13.32 11.23
CA GLN A 244 0.78 14.58 11.00
C GLN A 244 -0.03 15.56 10.15
N ALA A 245 -0.68 15.07 9.08
CA ALA A 245 -1.55 15.90 8.24
C ALA A 245 -2.75 16.46 9.03
N LEU A 246 -3.37 15.65 9.89
CA LEU A 246 -4.47 16.08 10.74
C LEU A 246 -4.03 17.11 11.79
N ILE A 247 -2.89 16.88 12.45
CA ILE A 247 -2.34 17.84 13.43
C ILE A 247 -2.01 19.17 12.75
N LYS A 248 -1.37 19.13 11.58
CA LYS A 248 -1.05 20.33 10.79
C LYS A 248 -2.30 21.12 10.43
N GLU A 249 -3.37 20.44 10.02
CA GLU A 249 -4.63 21.10 9.70
C GLU A 249 -5.28 21.70 10.96
N LEU A 250 -5.32 20.98 12.10
CA LEU A 250 -5.87 21.48 13.35
C LEU A 250 -5.13 22.72 13.88
N GLU A 251 -3.80 22.78 13.79
CA GLU A 251 -3.00 23.95 14.18
C GLU A 251 -3.22 25.16 13.25
N SER A 252 -3.70 24.94 12.02
CA SER A 252 -4.03 26.02 11.09
C SER A 252 -5.38 26.68 11.36
N GLN A 253 -6.23 26.05 12.19
CA GLN A 253 -7.56 26.53 12.52
C GLN A 253 -7.53 27.42 13.79
N PRO A 254 -8.39 28.45 13.90
CA PRO A 254 -8.46 29.33 15.06
C PRO A 254 -9.23 28.69 16.22
N ILE A 255 -8.75 27.54 16.72
CA ILE A 255 -9.40 26.73 17.75
C ILE A 255 -8.50 26.55 18.98
N HIS A 256 -9.09 26.33 20.15
CA HIS A 256 -8.31 26.06 21.36
C HIS A 256 -7.64 24.68 21.28
N HIS A 257 -6.42 24.56 21.83
CA HIS A 257 -5.70 23.28 21.87
C HIS A 257 -6.48 22.16 22.58
N GLN A 258 -7.40 22.52 23.49
CA GLN A 258 -8.26 21.54 24.16
C GLN A 258 -9.29 20.93 23.21
N ASP A 259 -9.84 21.72 22.29
CA ASP A 259 -10.75 21.27 21.25
C ASP A 259 -10.01 20.47 20.17
N ALA A 260 -8.81 20.92 19.78
CA ALA A 260 -7.94 20.16 18.88
C ALA A 260 -7.57 18.78 19.46
N ALA A 261 -7.22 18.70 20.75
CA ALA A 261 -6.95 17.43 21.43
C ALA A 261 -8.19 16.52 21.46
N ARG A 262 -9.38 17.09 21.71
CA ARG A 262 -10.66 16.36 21.66
C ARG A 262 -10.96 15.82 20.26
N LEU A 263 -10.74 16.62 19.21
CA LEU A 263 -10.93 16.20 17.82
C LEU A 263 -9.94 15.09 17.43
N LEU A 264 -8.69 15.17 17.86
CA LEU A 264 -7.70 14.11 17.66
C LEU A 264 -7.99 12.85 18.50
N GLY A 265 -8.84 12.95 19.53
CA GLY A 265 -9.20 11.85 20.42
C GLY A 265 -8.10 11.50 21.44
N VAL A 266 -7.26 12.47 21.80
CA VAL A 266 -6.14 12.29 22.75
C VAL A 266 -6.22 13.27 23.92
N SER A 267 -5.45 13.01 24.98
CA SER A 267 -5.32 13.96 26.09
C SER A 267 -4.51 15.19 25.67
N LEU A 268 -4.81 16.36 26.24
CA LEU A 268 -4.08 17.61 25.98
C LEU A 268 -2.54 17.50 26.16
N PRO A 269 -2.01 16.80 27.19
CA PRO A 269 -0.56 16.56 27.28
C PRO A 269 0.01 15.72 26.14
N THR A 270 -0.77 14.78 25.60
CA THR A 270 -0.37 13.96 24.46
C THR A 270 -0.39 14.77 23.18
N TYR A 271 -1.44 15.59 22.97
CA TYR A 271 -1.51 16.53 21.85
C TYR A 271 -0.29 17.46 21.80
N ARG A 272 0.09 18.06 22.94
CA ARG A 272 1.27 18.94 23.04
C ARG A 272 2.58 18.22 22.67
N ARG A 273 2.73 16.94 23.03
CA ARG A 273 3.92 16.14 22.65
C ARG A 273 3.94 15.84 21.15
N LEU A 274 2.79 15.53 20.56
CA LEU A 274 2.67 15.23 19.13
C LEU A 274 2.89 16.46 18.23
N ARG A 275 2.68 17.68 18.76
CA ARG A 275 2.98 18.94 18.07
C ARG A 275 4.47 19.29 18.04
N ALA A 276 5.24 18.90 19.07
CA ALA A 276 6.64 19.31 19.22
C ALA A 276 7.55 19.11 17.98
N PRO A 277 7.41 18.06 17.15
CA PRO A 277 8.23 17.91 15.93
C PRO A 277 7.78 18.75 14.72
N LEU A 278 6.68 19.52 14.83
CA LEU A 278 6.11 20.33 13.74
C LEU A 278 6.37 21.85 13.91
N SER A 279 7.02 22.26 15.01
CA SER A 279 7.39 23.65 15.35
C SER A 279 8.85 23.91 15.00
#